data_AF-A0A3B8J9R2-F1
#
_entry.id   AF-A0A3B8J9R2-F1
#
_cell.length_a   1.000
_cell.length_b   1.000
_cell.length_c   1.000
_cell.angle_alpha   90.00
_cell.angle_beta   90.00
_cell.angle_gamma   90.00
#
_symmetry.space_group_name_H-M   'P 1'
#
loop_
_entity.id
_entity.type
_entity.pdbx_description
1 polymer ?
#
loop_
_entity_poly.entity_id
_entity_poly.type
_entity_poly.pdbx_seq_one_letter_code
_entity_poly.pdbx_strand_id
1 'polypeptide(L)'
;MSLPQRQIYCALHTSTQQLKPVVSQLDRRLPLLADLTEPKTPPSPDVPLLILPPSLENPQQPPNLQNPKQPSSASVQNLPIPEVPVIGLAVKTATSNNQPSFQPAIKPPVQITSAISAARKQLLSVIPAFPESIRIFDPVETNQIINRSTYGLSPLESQRYAKFLAQPNTGIARILPAQIYRFNPNQRRNRLQPTVAERFPFVPLGRSTSGLTPRLALQIEEGKFQIPLTGLNYGFMINLGEVSLENLNATLQNIPTLSQQQREFFLYYSPPNQLEALQEDRLLLLSGKDGVRLMPTSELLPILRSLPCTRENGRTAAFLSTNLPAFIQAPVVLNNTYLLRLFQYQVPDVILKNEPISRSQRRNLDQILETPSSDVLVAIRPVNRGADGSYTILWRWLNQFPDPKIQDLDKYLDLE
;
A
#
# COMPACT_ATOMS: atom_id res chain seq x y z
N MET A 1 37.89 15.87 36.69
CA MET A 1 36.65 15.54 35.96
C MET A 1 35.45 15.92 36.82
N SER A 2 34.51 16.68 36.28
CA SER A 2 33.23 16.97 36.93
C SER A 2 32.34 15.71 36.99
N LEU A 3 31.32 15.72 37.86
CA LEU A 3 30.36 14.61 37.99
C LEU A 3 29.69 14.25 36.64
N PRO A 4 29.21 15.21 35.81
CA PRO A 4 28.67 14.91 34.48
C PRO A 4 29.70 14.31 33.53
N GLN A 5 30.93 14.83 33.52
CA GLN A 5 32.01 14.30 32.68
C GLN A 5 32.33 12.83 33.04
N ARG A 6 32.31 12.50 34.35
CA ARG A 6 32.55 11.14 34.81
C ARG A 6 31.42 10.20 34.37
N GLN A 7 30.16 10.64 34.47
CA GLN A 7 29.00 9.88 33.99
C GLN A 7 29.06 9.61 32.48
N ILE A 8 29.37 10.62 31.67
CA ILE A 8 29.60 10.50 30.22
C ILE A 8 30.68 9.48 29.94
N TYR A 9 31.86 9.66 30.54
CA TYR A 9 33.00 8.78 30.29
C TYR A 9 32.70 7.32 30.67
N CYS A 10 32.12 7.08 31.84
CA CYS A 10 31.76 5.72 32.28
C CYS A 10 30.74 5.06 31.35
N ALA A 11 29.72 5.80 30.91
CA ALA A 11 28.71 5.27 29.99
C ALA A 11 29.28 4.99 28.60
N LEU A 12 30.13 5.86 28.07
CA LEU A 12 30.82 5.63 26.80
C LEU A 12 31.76 4.43 26.90
N HIS A 13 32.64 4.39 27.91
CA HIS A 13 33.59 3.31 28.11
C HIS A 13 32.89 1.95 28.24
N THR A 14 31.86 1.87 29.10
CA THR A 14 31.12 0.62 29.31
C THR A 14 30.40 0.17 28.04
N SER A 15 29.73 1.10 27.34
CA SER A 15 29.06 0.81 26.06
C SER A 15 30.05 0.34 25.00
N THR A 16 31.24 0.93 24.92
CA THR A 16 32.30 0.50 24.00
C THR A 16 32.76 -0.93 24.31
N GLN A 17 32.98 -1.27 25.58
CA GLN A 17 33.36 -2.63 25.96
C GLN A 17 32.27 -3.66 25.62
N GLN A 18 30.99 -3.30 25.81
CA GLN A 18 29.85 -4.16 25.46
C GLN A 18 29.67 -4.34 23.94
N LEU A 19 29.93 -3.29 23.14
CA LEU A 19 29.73 -3.32 21.69
C LEU A 19 30.92 -3.91 20.92
N LYS A 20 32.13 -3.88 21.47
CA LYS A 20 33.34 -4.45 20.84
C LYS A 20 33.16 -5.91 20.36
N PRO A 21 32.64 -6.86 21.17
CA PRO A 21 32.41 -8.22 20.70
C PRO A 21 31.31 -8.29 19.63
N VAL A 22 30.30 -7.40 19.68
CA VAL A 22 29.22 -7.36 18.68
C VAL A 22 29.76 -7.03 17.29
N VAL A 23 30.69 -6.08 17.18
CA VAL A 23 31.26 -5.70 15.88
C VAL A 23 31.95 -6.89 15.21
N SER A 24 32.75 -7.65 15.94
CA SER A 24 33.41 -8.87 15.41
C SER A 24 32.41 -9.91 14.90
N GLN A 25 31.27 -10.06 15.59
CA GLN A 25 30.22 -11.00 15.18
C GLN A 25 29.46 -10.51 13.93
N LEU A 26 29.31 -9.20 13.74
CA LEU A 26 28.71 -8.62 12.55
C LEU A 26 29.65 -8.75 11.34
N ASP A 27 30.92 -8.43 11.51
CA ASP A 27 31.94 -8.54 10.45
C ASP A 27 32.08 -9.97 9.93
N ARG A 28 32.03 -10.96 10.82
CA ARG A 28 32.05 -12.39 10.44
C ARG A 28 30.82 -12.79 9.61
N ARG A 29 29.67 -12.16 9.85
CA ARG A 29 28.40 -12.49 9.18
C ARG A 29 28.19 -11.74 7.86
N LEU A 30 28.81 -10.59 7.71
CA LEU A 30 28.67 -9.75 6.53
C LEU A 30 28.99 -10.46 5.19
N PRO A 31 30.03 -11.30 5.07
CA PRO A 31 30.26 -12.08 3.84
C PRO A 31 29.25 -13.22 3.63
N LEU A 32 28.67 -13.78 4.71
CA LEU A 32 27.64 -14.83 4.59
C LEU A 32 26.32 -14.32 3.99
N LEU A 33 26.14 -13.00 3.93
CA LEU A 33 25.00 -12.38 3.24
C LEU A 33 25.22 -12.28 1.70
N ALA A 34 26.45 -12.48 1.22
CA ALA A 34 26.82 -12.35 -0.20
C ALA A 34 26.56 -13.64 -1.01
N ASP A 35 26.65 -14.82 -0.39
CA ASP A 35 26.55 -16.13 -1.05
C ASP A 35 25.10 -16.65 -1.22
N LEU A 36 24.10 -15.81 -1.00
CA LEU A 36 22.68 -16.18 -1.17
C LEU A 36 22.18 -16.04 -2.63
N THR A 37 23.08 -16.12 -3.61
CA THR A 37 22.72 -16.24 -5.03
C THR A 37 22.73 -17.70 -5.45
N GLU A 38 21.69 -18.12 -6.16
CA GLU A 38 21.74 -19.34 -6.96
C GLU A 38 22.94 -19.23 -7.92
N PRO A 39 23.89 -20.18 -7.90
CA PRO A 39 25.09 -20.08 -8.72
C PRO A 39 24.68 -20.10 -10.20
N LYS A 40 25.22 -19.16 -10.99
CA LYS A 40 24.98 -19.06 -12.45
C LYS A 40 25.45 -20.29 -13.24
N THR A 41 26.09 -21.24 -12.58
CA THR A 41 26.56 -22.51 -13.13
C THR A 41 26.42 -23.57 -12.04
N PRO A 42 25.80 -24.73 -12.32
CA PRO A 42 25.78 -25.82 -11.35
C PRO A 42 27.24 -26.20 -11.00
N PRO A 43 27.55 -26.43 -9.71
CA PRO A 43 28.90 -26.82 -9.32
C PRO A 43 29.26 -28.13 -10.01
N SER A 44 30.45 -28.16 -10.63
CA SER A 44 31.05 -29.40 -11.10
C SER A 44 31.12 -30.39 -9.93
N PRO A 45 30.81 -31.69 -10.13
CA PRO A 45 30.71 -32.69 -9.06
C PRO A 45 31.99 -32.87 -8.22
N ASP A 46 33.12 -32.30 -8.64
CA ASP A 46 34.42 -32.45 -7.99
C ASP A 46 34.79 -31.31 -7.02
N VAL A 47 33.90 -30.35 -6.75
CA VAL A 47 34.18 -29.24 -5.81
C VAL A 47 33.36 -29.37 -4.53
N PRO A 48 33.98 -29.68 -3.38
CA PRO A 48 33.32 -29.64 -2.08
C PRO A 48 32.76 -28.23 -1.79
N LEU A 49 31.45 -28.13 -1.55
CA LEU A 49 30.68 -26.89 -1.33
C LEU A 49 31.06 -26.07 -0.06
N LEU A 50 32.25 -26.25 0.52
CA LEU A 50 32.63 -25.65 1.81
C LEU A 50 34.00 -24.95 1.83
N ILE A 51 34.64 -24.70 0.67
CA ILE A 51 35.99 -24.10 0.65
C ILE A 51 36.03 -22.85 -0.23
N LEU A 52 35.50 -21.75 0.29
CA LEU A 52 36.06 -20.42 0.04
C LEU A 52 36.39 -19.83 1.41
N PRO A 53 37.67 -19.58 1.72
CA PRO A 53 38.03 -19.05 3.02
C PRO A 53 37.48 -17.62 3.13
N PRO A 54 36.70 -17.28 4.16
CA PRO A 54 36.55 -15.88 4.52
C PRO A 54 37.96 -15.40 4.83
N SER A 55 38.42 -14.30 4.22
CA SER A 55 39.67 -13.66 4.61
C SER A 55 39.64 -13.46 6.14
N LEU A 56 40.37 -14.33 6.84
CA LEU A 56 40.51 -14.33 8.29
C LEU A 56 41.40 -13.14 8.63
N GLU A 57 40.82 -11.94 8.63
CA GLU A 57 41.42 -10.84 9.35
C GLU A 57 41.47 -11.23 10.84
N ASN A 58 42.65 -11.05 11.42
CA ASN A 58 43.01 -11.51 12.75
C ASN A 58 41.96 -11.04 13.80
N PRO A 59 41.42 -11.92 14.66
CA PRO A 59 40.44 -11.56 15.70
C PRO A 59 40.90 -10.48 16.70
N GLN A 60 42.20 -10.17 16.70
CA GLN A 60 42.82 -9.19 17.59
C GLN A 60 42.91 -7.77 17.01
N GLN A 61 42.61 -7.58 15.73
CA GLN A 61 42.69 -6.26 15.11
C GLN A 61 41.44 -5.43 15.51
N PRO A 62 41.61 -4.19 16.01
CA PRO A 62 40.47 -3.35 16.35
C PRO A 62 39.60 -3.13 15.10
N PRO A 63 38.26 -3.19 15.23
CA PRO A 63 37.38 -3.01 14.09
C PRO A 63 37.69 -1.69 13.40
N ASN A 64 37.91 -1.73 12.08
CA ASN A 64 38.20 -0.53 11.31
C ASN A 64 36.91 0.30 11.14
N LEU A 65 36.65 1.18 12.13
CA LEU A 65 35.50 2.07 12.14
C LEU A 65 35.56 3.15 11.04
N GLN A 66 36.71 3.38 10.42
CA GLN A 66 36.87 4.38 9.36
C GLN A 66 36.39 3.84 8.01
N ASN A 67 36.59 2.55 7.73
CA ASN A 67 36.15 1.88 6.51
C ASN A 67 35.30 0.64 6.84
N PRO A 68 34.01 0.82 7.21
CA PRO A 68 33.13 -0.31 7.50
C PRO A 68 32.93 -1.18 6.26
N LYS A 69 33.01 -2.52 6.43
CA LYS A 69 32.75 -3.46 5.33
C LYS A 69 31.32 -3.28 4.82
N GLN A 70 31.16 -3.12 3.51
CA GLN A 70 29.85 -3.03 2.88
C GLN A 70 29.37 -4.41 2.44
N PRO A 71 28.09 -4.76 2.66
CA PRO A 71 27.53 -6.01 2.12
C PRO A 71 27.71 -6.04 0.60
N SER A 72 27.94 -7.21 0.01
CA SER A 72 27.77 -7.41 -1.44
C SER A 72 26.31 -7.78 -1.71
N SER A 73 25.71 -7.24 -2.77
CA SER A 73 24.35 -7.59 -3.19
C SER A 73 24.36 -7.87 -4.68
N ALA A 74 24.03 -9.10 -5.07
CA ALA A 74 23.77 -9.42 -6.46
C ALA A 74 22.47 -8.73 -6.90
N SER A 75 22.51 -8.09 -8.06
CA SER A 75 21.32 -7.48 -8.65
C SER A 75 20.35 -8.59 -9.07
N VAL A 76 19.15 -8.58 -8.52
CA VAL A 76 18.03 -9.38 -9.02
C VAL A 76 17.57 -8.73 -10.32
N GLN A 77 17.40 -9.52 -11.38
CA GLN A 77 16.86 -9.00 -12.64
C GLN A 77 15.53 -8.29 -12.37
N ASN A 78 15.31 -7.15 -13.02
CA ASN A 78 14.05 -6.45 -12.95
C ASN A 78 12.96 -7.38 -13.46
N LEU A 79 12.13 -7.89 -12.54
CA LEU A 79 10.95 -8.64 -12.92
C LEU A 79 10.00 -7.68 -13.66
N PRO A 80 9.37 -8.13 -14.76
CA PRO A 80 8.32 -7.34 -15.39
C PRO A 80 7.24 -7.00 -14.35
N ILE A 81 6.60 -5.84 -14.52
CA ILE A 81 5.48 -5.42 -13.66
C ILE A 81 4.44 -6.54 -13.74
N PRO A 82 4.05 -7.16 -12.60
CA PRO A 82 3.11 -8.26 -12.63
C PRO A 82 1.79 -7.77 -13.24
N GLU A 83 1.28 -8.51 -14.22
CA GLU A 83 -0.06 -8.31 -14.76
C GLU A 83 -1.10 -8.39 -13.63
N VAL A 84 -2.22 -7.69 -13.78
CA VAL A 84 -3.30 -7.74 -12.78
C VAL A 84 -3.77 -9.19 -12.66
N PRO A 85 -3.62 -9.85 -11.50
CA PRO A 85 -3.94 -11.26 -11.37
C PRO A 85 -5.44 -11.47 -11.58
N VAL A 86 -5.80 -12.40 -12.46
CA VAL A 86 -7.18 -12.88 -12.62
C VAL A 86 -7.44 -13.93 -11.54
N ILE A 87 -8.33 -13.60 -10.62
CA ILE A 87 -8.76 -14.43 -9.50
C ILE A 87 -9.76 -15.48 -10.03
N GLY A 88 -9.65 -16.72 -9.55
CA GLY A 88 -10.57 -17.81 -9.90
C GLY A 88 -10.20 -18.62 -11.14
N LEU A 89 -9.18 -18.22 -11.91
CA LEU A 89 -8.63 -19.08 -12.96
C LEU A 89 -7.45 -19.90 -12.41
N ALA A 90 -7.43 -21.19 -12.71
CA ALA A 90 -6.27 -22.04 -12.46
C ALA A 90 -5.07 -21.50 -13.24
N VAL A 91 -4.21 -20.76 -12.55
CA VAL A 91 -2.96 -20.27 -13.14
C VAL A 91 -2.12 -21.50 -13.48
N LYS A 92 -1.64 -21.58 -14.74
CA LYS A 92 -0.64 -22.59 -15.09
C LYS A 92 0.52 -22.43 -14.12
N THR A 93 0.73 -23.41 -13.26
CA THR A 93 1.91 -23.50 -12.41
C THR A 93 3.11 -23.42 -13.33
N ALA A 94 3.97 -22.43 -13.10
CA ALA A 94 5.19 -22.28 -13.88
C ALA A 94 5.94 -23.62 -13.83
N THR A 95 6.19 -24.22 -14.99
CA THR A 95 6.90 -25.51 -15.14
C THR A 95 8.39 -25.42 -14.81
N SER A 96 8.83 -24.31 -14.23
CA SER A 96 10.19 -24.05 -13.74
C SER A 96 10.05 -23.44 -12.36
N ASN A 97 10.87 -23.90 -11.41
CA ASN A 97 11.05 -23.36 -10.06
C ASN A 97 11.55 -21.89 -10.02
N ASN A 98 11.20 -21.06 -11.01
CA ASN A 98 11.53 -19.64 -11.08
C ASN A 98 10.60 -18.81 -10.18
N GLN A 99 10.30 -19.27 -8.97
CA GLN A 99 9.95 -18.30 -7.94
C GLN A 99 11.22 -17.48 -7.70
N PRO A 100 11.21 -16.15 -7.89
CA PRO A 100 12.35 -15.34 -7.56
C PRO A 100 12.71 -15.64 -6.10
N SER A 101 13.92 -16.16 -5.88
CA SER A 101 14.40 -16.53 -4.55
C SER A 101 14.55 -15.26 -3.73
N PHE A 102 13.48 -14.88 -3.03
CA PHE A 102 13.55 -13.79 -2.08
C PHE A 102 14.42 -14.26 -0.93
N GLN A 103 15.57 -13.62 -0.73
CA GLN A 103 16.40 -13.89 0.43
C GLN A 103 15.57 -13.83 1.73
N PRO A 104 15.65 -14.86 2.59
CA PRO A 104 14.81 -14.92 3.79
C PRO A 104 15.09 -13.73 4.71
N ALA A 105 14.07 -13.29 5.44
CA ALA A 105 14.25 -12.31 6.50
C ALA A 105 14.93 -12.99 7.70
N ILE A 106 16.25 -12.82 7.83
CA ILE A 106 17.01 -13.45 8.91
C ILE A 106 16.88 -12.62 10.19
N LYS A 107 16.22 -13.19 11.21
CA LYS A 107 16.13 -12.57 12.54
C LYS A 107 17.54 -12.43 13.14
N PRO A 108 17.93 -11.23 13.62
CA PRO A 108 19.19 -11.06 14.31
C PRO A 108 19.30 -11.97 15.54
N PRO A 109 20.49 -12.54 15.83
CA PRO A 109 20.70 -13.36 17.01
C PRO A 109 20.42 -12.59 18.31
N VAL A 110 19.80 -13.27 19.28
CA VAL A 110 19.37 -12.66 20.55
C VAL A 110 20.54 -11.98 21.28
N GLN A 111 21.71 -12.63 21.31
CA GLN A 111 22.93 -12.14 21.98
C GLN A 111 23.39 -10.78 21.43
N ILE A 112 23.29 -10.57 20.11
CA ILE A 112 23.63 -9.29 19.46
C ILE A 112 22.59 -8.23 19.83
N THR A 113 21.31 -8.59 19.73
CA THR A 113 20.22 -7.63 20.01
C THR A 113 20.19 -7.20 21.48
N SER A 114 20.50 -8.10 22.42
CA SER A 114 20.56 -7.77 23.85
C SER A 114 21.73 -6.85 24.17
N ALA A 115 22.91 -7.09 23.59
CA ALA A 115 24.08 -6.23 23.77
C ALA A 115 23.85 -4.82 23.22
N ILE A 116 23.29 -4.71 22.02
CA ILE A 116 22.94 -3.40 21.41
C ILE A 116 21.88 -2.68 22.24
N SER A 117 20.85 -3.39 22.72
CA SER A 117 19.78 -2.80 23.55
C SER A 117 20.31 -2.30 24.90
N ALA A 118 21.17 -3.06 25.56
CA ALA A 118 21.80 -2.67 26.82
C ALA A 118 22.67 -1.42 26.67
N ALA A 119 23.56 -1.40 25.66
CA ALA A 119 24.41 -0.25 25.37
C ALA A 119 23.56 0.99 25.03
N ARG A 120 22.51 0.83 24.22
CA ARG A 120 21.58 1.93 23.88
C ARG A 120 20.91 2.51 25.14
N LYS A 121 20.36 1.65 26.01
CA LYS A 121 19.71 2.10 27.25
C LYS A 121 20.66 2.92 28.12
N GLN A 122 21.92 2.48 28.23
CA GLN A 122 22.95 3.18 28.98
C GLN A 122 23.31 4.53 28.35
N LEU A 123 23.51 4.59 27.02
CA LEU A 123 23.84 5.83 26.32
C LEU A 123 22.71 6.86 26.38
N LEU A 124 21.45 6.45 26.20
CA LEU A 124 20.28 7.34 26.28
C LEU A 124 20.17 8.01 27.66
N SER A 125 20.48 7.28 28.74
CA SER A 125 20.41 7.81 30.10
C SER A 125 21.39 8.95 30.37
N VAL A 126 22.43 9.09 29.56
CA VAL A 126 23.52 10.07 29.77
C VAL A 126 23.47 11.24 28.79
N ILE A 127 22.56 11.21 27.79
CA ILE A 127 22.33 12.34 26.88
C ILE A 127 22.13 13.67 27.62
N PRO A 128 21.31 13.77 28.70
CA PRO A 128 21.11 15.03 29.42
C PRO A 128 22.38 15.59 30.11
N ALA A 129 23.41 14.76 30.31
CA ALA A 129 24.65 15.17 30.95
C ALA A 129 25.65 15.84 29.98
N PHE A 130 25.42 15.72 28.66
CA PHE A 130 26.27 16.37 27.66
C PHE A 130 26.07 17.89 27.66
N PRO A 131 27.13 18.68 27.39
CA PRO A 131 27.01 20.12 27.26
C PRO A 131 26.14 20.50 26.06
N GLU A 132 25.42 21.62 26.13
CA GLU A 132 24.51 22.07 25.05
C GLU A 132 25.19 22.30 23.70
N SER A 133 26.52 22.51 23.70
CA SER A 133 27.33 22.61 22.49
C SER A 133 27.44 21.30 21.71
N ILE A 134 27.12 20.15 22.32
CA ILE A 134 27.13 18.83 21.69
C ILE A 134 25.70 18.32 21.55
N ARG A 135 25.14 18.44 20.35
CA ARG A 135 23.82 17.88 20.02
C ARG A 135 23.95 16.42 19.61
N ILE A 136 23.46 15.51 20.45
CA ILE A 136 23.38 14.08 20.14
C ILE A 136 21.96 13.77 19.68
N PHE A 137 21.84 13.18 18.50
CA PHE A 137 20.56 12.76 17.94
C PHE A 137 20.36 11.27 18.12
N ASP A 138 19.20 10.84 18.64
CA ASP A 138 18.82 9.43 18.60
C ASP A 138 18.43 9.06 17.16
N PRO A 139 19.16 8.16 16.47
CA PRO A 139 18.86 7.81 15.09
C PRO A 139 17.49 7.16 14.90
N VAL A 140 16.91 6.49 15.91
CA VAL A 140 15.57 5.88 15.78
C VAL A 140 14.50 6.95 15.85
N GLU A 141 14.57 7.84 16.84
CA GLU A 141 13.65 8.97 16.95
C GLU A 141 13.77 9.90 15.73
N THR A 142 15.01 10.19 15.32
CA THR A 142 15.29 10.99 14.12
C THR A 142 14.70 10.34 12.87
N ASN A 143 14.88 9.03 12.67
CA ASN A 143 14.28 8.32 11.55
C ASN A 143 12.75 8.29 11.62
N GLN A 144 12.14 8.22 12.80
CA GLN A 144 10.70 8.33 12.96
C GLN A 144 10.19 9.72 12.60
N ILE A 145 10.90 10.78 13.02
CA ILE A 145 10.60 12.17 12.67
C ILE A 145 10.73 12.37 11.16
N ILE A 146 11.82 11.90 10.55
CA ILE A 146 12.03 11.96 9.09
C ILE A 146 10.94 11.20 8.34
N ASN A 147 10.59 9.99 8.79
CA ASN A 147 9.54 9.20 8.15
C ASN A 147 8.17 9.91 8.25
N ARG A 148 7.85 10.51 9.40
CA ARG A 148 6.61 11.28 9.59
C ARG A 148 6.59 12.56 8.75
N SER A 149 7.71 13.27 8.61
CA SER A 149 7.79 14.47 7.77
C SER A 149 7.78 14.13 6.28
N THR A 150 8.33 12.98 5.90
CA THR A 150 8.40 12.52 4.51
C THR A 150 7.09 11.90 4.04
N TYR A 151 6.52 10.97 4.81
CA TYR A 151 5.35 10.18 4.37
C TYR A 151 4.06 10.58 5.07
N GLY A 152 4.15 11.23 6.22
CA GLY A 152 3.01 11.68 7.00
C GLY A 152 2.59 13.12 6.71
N LEU A 153 1.52 13.53 7.39
CA LEU A 153 1.03 14.91 7.42
C LEU A 153 1.77 15.72 8.48
N SER A 154 2.11 16.96 8.15
CA SER A 154 2.63 17.90 9.14
C SER A 154 1.50 18.41 10.05
N PRO A 155 1.71 18.53 11.38
CA PRO A 155 0.73 19.14 12.28
C PRO A 155 0.32 20.56 11.85
N LEU A 156 1.25 21.33 11.29
CA LEU A 156 0.98 22.69 10.80
C LEU A 156 0.05 22.71 9.57
N GLU A 157 0.12 21.68 8.71
CA GLU A 157 -0.79 21.56 7.57
C GLU A 157 -2.23 21.33 8.03
N SER A 158 -2.42 20.50 9.05
CA SER A 158 -3.75 20.23 9.62
C SER A 158 -4.35 21.49 10.25
N GLN A 159 -3.54 22.30 10.94
CA GLN A 159 -4.00 23.56 11.55
C GLN A 159 -4.50 24.57 10.51
N ARG A 160 -3.84 24.65 9.35
CA ARG A 160 -4.25 25.56 8.25
C ARG A 160 -5.68 25.31 7.79
N TYR A 161 -6.13 24.06 7.83
CA TYR A 161 -7.47 23.65 7.37
C TYR A 161 -8.42 23.31 8.52
N ALA A 162 -8.12 23.72 9.75
CA ALA A 162 -8.88 23.36 10.95
C ALA A 162 -10.39 23.62 10.84
N LYS A 163 -10.80 24.73 10.20
CA LYS A 163 -12.22 25.05 9.98
C LYS A 163 -12.93 24.01 9.10
N PHE A 164 -12.29 23.56 8.03
CA PHE A 164 -12.82 22.53 7.14
C PHE A 164 -12.81 21.15 7.83
N LEU A 165 -11.75 20.85 8.56
CA LEU A 165 -11.58 19.58 9.29
C LEU A 165 -12.50 19.44 10.52
N ALA A 166 -13.09 20.53 10.99
CA ALA A 166 -14.11 20.50 12.04
C ALA A 166 -15.50 20.08 11.52
N GLN A 167 -15.71 20.06 10.20
CA GLN A 167 -16.96 19.59 9.60
C GLN A 167 -17.07 18.05 9.70
N PRO A 168 -18.29 17.48 9.73
CA PRO A 168 -18.45 16.04 9.70
C PRO A 168 -17.96 15.47 8.35
N ASN A 169 -17.46 14.23 8.38
CA ASN A 169 -17.09 13.47 7.19
C ASN A 169 -15.99 14.12 6.33
N THR A 170 -15.19 15.03 6.89
CA THR A 170 -14.03 15.62 6.22
C THR A 170 -12.72 15.09 6.78
N GLY A 171 -11.66 15.23 5.99
CA GLY A 171 -10.32 14.96 6.45
C GLY A 171 -9.25 15.51 5.53
N ILE A 172 -8.02 15.27 5.95
CA ILE A 172 -6.81 15.64 5.23
C ILE A 172 -5.94 14.39 5.11
N ALA A 173 -5.25 14.24 3.99
CA ALA A 173 -4.43 13.07 3.69
C ALA A 173 -3.21 13.47 2.86
N ARG A 174 -2.13 12.71 3.01
CA ARG A 174 -0.99 12.77 2.09
C ARG A 174 -1.07 11.58 1.14
N ILE A 175 -1.12 11.86 -0.16
CA ILE A 175 -1.16 10.86 -1.22
C ILE A 175 0.26 10.69 -1.75
N LEU A 176 0.79 9.47 -1.62
CA LEU A 176 2.16 9.14 -1.95
C LEU A 176 2.32 8.67 -3.40
N PRO A 177 3.51 8.84 -3.99
CA PRO A 177 3.84 8.25 -5.29
C PRO A 177 3.73 6.72 -5.29
N ALA A 178 3.27 6.14 -6.40
CA ALA A 178 3.09 4.69 -6.57
C ALA A 178 4.38 3.90 -6.31
N GLN A 179 5.55 4.49 -6.61
CA GLN A 179 6.86 3.88 -6.39
C GLN A 179 7.13 3.57 -4.91
N ILE A 180 6.50 4.30 -3.98
CA ILE A 180 6.66 4.07 -2.54
C ILE A 180 5.97 2.77 -2.10
N TYR A 181 4.90 2.37 -2.79
CA TYR A 181 4.17 1.13 -2.52
C TYR A 181 4.72 -0.08 -3.30
N ARG A 182 5.56 0.16 -4.31
CA ARG A 182 6.18 -0.91 -5.10
C ARG A 182 7.34 -1.55 -4.35
N PHE A 183 7.36 -2.87 -4.33
CA PHE A 183 8.50 -3.62 -3.82
C PHE A 183 9.67 -3.52 -4.80
N ASN A 184 10.79 -2.94 -4.36
CA ASN A 184 12.05 -3.00 -5.12
C ASN A 184 12.95 -4.11 -4.54
N PRO A 185 13.16 -5.23 -5.26
CA PRO A 185 13.99 -6.34 -4.78
C PRO A 185 15.47 -5.96 -4.59
N ASN A 186 15.95 -4.97 -5.36
CA ASN A 186 17.34 -4.52 -5.36
C ASN A 186 17.64 -3.46 -4.29
N GLN A 187 16.60 -2.92 -3.65
CA GLN A 187 16.77 -1.97 -2.57
C GLN A 187 17.11 -2.71 -1.27
N ARG A 188 18.27 -2.38 -0.67
CA ARG A 188 18.63 -2.88 0.67
C ARG A 188 17.63 -2.36 1.69
N ARG A 189 16.84 -3.27 2.24
CA ARG A 189 15.90 -2.96 3.31
C ARG A 189 15.92 -4.05 4.37
N ASN A 190 15.69 -3.65 5.62
CA ASN A 190 15.42 -4.61 6.68
C ASN A 190 14.03 -5.22 6.44
N ARG A 191 13.97 -6.47 5.98
CA ARG A 191 12.71 -7.18 5.68
C ARG A 191 11.90 -7.56 6.93
N LEU A 192 12.48 -7.40 8.13
CA LEU A 192 11.77 -7.54 9.40
C LEU A 192 11.09 -6.23 9.84
N GLN A 193 11.43 -5.11 9.20
CA GLN A 193 10.77 -3.85 9.47
C GLN A 193 9.56 -3.71 8.55
N PRO A 194 8.46 -3.12 9.07
CA PRO A 194 7.28 -2.93 8.26
C PRO A 194 7.56 -2.00 7.09
N THR A 195 6.96 -2.32 5.95
CA THR A 195 7.11 -1.52 4.72
C THR A 195 6.54 -0.10 4.90
N VAL A 196 6.83 0.81 3.97
CA VAL A 196 6.18 2.13 3.99
C VAL A 196 4.67 1.98 3.84
N ALA A 197 4.22 1.05 3.00
CA ALA A 197 2.80 0.72 2.82
C ALA A 197 2.14 0.22 4.12
N GLU A 198 2.83 -0.57 4.94
CA GLU A 198 2.32 -1.05 6.23
C GLU A 198 2.29 0.05 7.30
N ARG A 199 3.31 0.92 7.32
CA ARG A 199 3.39 2.02 8.28
C ARG A 199 2.47 3.20 7.93
N PHE A 200 2.27 3.44 6.64
CA PHE A 200 1.48 4.51 6.07
C PHE A 200 0.53 3.93 5.02
N PRO A 201 -0.48 3.15 5.46
CA PRO A 201 -1.48 2.59 4.56
C PRO A 201 -2.40 3.67 4.01
N PHE A 202 -3.20 3.33 2.98
CA PHE A 202 -4.23 4.23 2.47
C PHE A 202 -5.17 4.71 3.58
N VAL A 203 -5.56 5.98 3.50
CA VAL A 203 -6.29 6.68 4.56
C VAL A 203 -7.66 6.05 4.78
N PRO A 204 -8.02 5.64 6.02
CA PRO A 204 -9.35 5.13 6.29
C PRO A 204 -10.39 6.24 6.11
N LEU A 205 -11.46 5.93 5.40
CA LEU A 205 -12.65 6.76 5.25
C LEU A 205 -13.62 6.34 6.36
N GLY A 206 -13.82 7.23 7.34
CA GLY A 206 -14.73 7.07 8.49
C GLY A 206 -14.65 5.72 9.23
N ARG A 207 -15.81 5.20 9.68
CA ARG A 207 -15.91 4.00 10.55
C ARG A 207 -16.64 2.86 9.83
N SER A 208 -16.16 1.64 10.01
CA SER A 208 -16.77 0.43 9.44
C SER A 208 -18.15 0.14 10.03
N THR A 209 -19.11 -0.17 9.16
CA THR A 209 -20.46 -0.66 9.53
C THR A 209 -20.61 -2.17 9.32
N SER A 210 -19.78 -2.79 8.48
CA SER A 210 -19.92 -4.17 7.98
C SER A 210 -18.64 -5.02 8.08
N GLY A 211 -17.68 -4.62 8.92
CA GLY A 211 -16.42 -5.35 9.14
C GLY A 211 -15.26 -4.88 8.25
N LEU A 212 -15.53 -4.23 7.11
CA LEU A 212 -14.52 -3.56 6.28
C LEU A 212 -14.50 -2.05 6.53
N THR A 213 -13.33 -1.46 6.76
CA THR A 213 -13.17 0.01 6.79
C THR A 213 -12.73 0.49 5.42
N PRO A 214 -13.57 1.27 4.70
CA PRO A 214 -13.19 1.75 3.38
C PRO A 214 -11.94 2.63 3.48
N ARG A 215 -11.08 2.56 2.48
CA ARG A 215 -9.83 3.35 2.40
C ARG A 215 -9.81 4.19 1.14
N LEU A 216 -9.26 5.39 1.23
CA LEU A 216 -8.95 6.23 0.08
C LEU A 216 -7.74 5.67 -0.67
N ALA A 217 -7.97 4.60 -1.42
CA ALA A 217 -6.98 3.93 -2.24
C ALA A 217 -6.64 4.81 -3.46
N LEU A 218 -5.69 5.72 -3.26
CA LEU A 218 -5.24 6.67 -4.27
C LEU A 218 -3.73 6.80 -4.18
N GLN A 219 -3.07 6.84 -5.33
CA GLN A 219 -1.63 7.06 -5.44
C GLN A 219 -1.32 8.00 -6.61
N ILE A 220 -0.07 8.47 -6.67
CA ILE A 220 0.41 9.30 -7.78
C ILE A 220 1.30 8.48 -8.69
N GLU A 221 0.94 8.37 -9.95
CA GLU A 221 1.78 7.81 -11.00
C GLU A 221 1.90 8.83 -12.14
N GLU A 222 3.14 9.22 -12.47
CA GLU A 222 3.44 10.15 -13.57
C GLU A 222 2.64 11.47 -13.52
N GLY A 223 2.41 12.01 -12.31
CA GLY A 223 1.66 13.26 -12.12
C GLY A 223 0.14 13.14 -12.29
N LYS A 224 -0.38 11.90 -12.36
CA LYS A 224 -1.81 11.59 -12.36
C LYS A 224 -2.20 10.94 -11.03
N PHE A 225 -3.37 11.27 -10.53
CA PHE A 225 -4.06 10.43 -9.56
C PHE A 225 -4.35 9.09 -10.22
N GLN A 226 -4.18 8.01 -9.48
CA GLN A 226 -4.45 6.66 -9.93
C GLN A 226 -5.10 5.86 -8.79
N ILE A 227 -6.20 5.18 -9.10
CA ILE A 227 -6.80 4.18 -8.21
C ILE A 227 -6.06 2.85 -8.45
N PRO A 228 -5.39 2.27 -7.44
CA PRO A 228 -4.67 1.02 -7.61
C PRO A 228 -5.65 -0.16 -7.68
N LEU A 229 -5.52 -0.98 -8.72
CA LEU A 229 -6.35 -2.18 -8.94
C LEU A 229 -5.80 -3.39 -8.16
N THR A 230 -5.80 -3.31 -6.83
CA THR A 230 -5.31 -4.38 -5.94
C THR A 230 -6.43 -5.37 -5.59
N GLY A 231 -6.18 -6.67 -5.71
CA GLY A 231 -7.21 -7.70 -5.45
C GLY A 231 -8.40 -7.53 -6.41
N LEU A 232 -9.61 -7.35 -5.86
CA LEU A 232 -10.81 -6.97 -6.62
C LEU A 232 -11.19 -5.49 -6.43
N ASN A 233 -10.36 -4.68 -5.77
CA ASN A 233 -10.65 -3.27 -5.59
C ASN A 233 -10.60 -2.54 -6.93
N TYR A 234 -11.51 -1.59 -7.10
CA TYR A 234 -11.54 -0.70 -8.26
C TYR A 234 -12.35 0.56 -7.96
N GLY A 235 -12.46 1.42 -8.95
CA GLY A 235 -13.24 2.64 -8.85
C GLY A 235 -13.01 3.50 -10.06
N PHE A 236 -13.61 4.67 -10.03
CA PHE A 236 -13.50 5.64 -11.11
C PHE A 236 -13.54 7.05 -10.54
N MET A 237 -12.92 7.97 -11.25
CA MET A 237 -12.82 9.36 -10.87
C MET A 237 -13.11 10.30 -12.03
N ILE A 238 -13.54 11.51 -11.69
CA ILE A 238 -13.68 12.63 -12.63
C ILE A 238 -13.19 13.93 -11.99
N ASN A 239 -12.56 14.79 -12.78
CA ASN A 239 -12.21 16.14 -12.37
C ASN A 239 -13.41 17.07 -12.56
N LEU A 240 -13.91 17.66 -11.46
CA LEU A 240 -15.01 18.63 -11.46
C LEU A 240 -14.52 20.08 -11.67
N GLY A 241 -13.22 20.33 -11.74
CA GLY A 241 -12.65 21.67 -11.82
C GLY A 241 -12.70 22.42 -10.49
N GLU A 242 -12.83 23.74 -10.55
CA GLU A 242 -12.77 24.63 -9.38
C GLU A 242 -14.05 24.65 -8.52
N VAL A 243 -14.64 23.48 -8.26
CA VAL A 243 -15.81 23.35 -7.37
C VAL A 243 -15.32 23.26 -5.92
N SER A 244 -15.94 23.99 -4.98
CA SER A 244 -15.61 23.86 -3.55
C SER A 244 -16.08 22.52 -2.98
N LEU A 245 -15.27 21.88 -2.14
CA LEU A 245 -15.66 20.66 -1.40
C LEU A 245 -16.86 20.89 -0.47
N GLU A 246 -17.13 22.13 -0.07
CA GLU A 246 -18.25 22.49 0.80
C GLU A 246 -19.59 22.53 0.05
N ASN A 247 -19.54 22.72 -1.27
CA ASN A 247 -20.74 22.78 -2.12
C ASN A 247 -21.17 21.39 -2.60
N LEU A 248 -20.39 20.34 -2.31
CA LEU A 248 -20.69 18.97 -2.70
C LEU A 248 -21.53 18.26 -1.64
N ASN A 249 -22.53 17.53 -2.11
CA ASN A 249 -23.44 16.72 -1.29
C ASN A 249 -23.64 15.33 -1.91
N ALA A 250 -24.36 14.46 -1.19
CA ALA A 250 -24.64 13.09 -1.61
C ALA A 250 -25.44 12.98 -2.92
N THR A 251 -26.23 14.00 -3.29
CA THR A 251 -27.08 13.99 -4.49
C THR A 251 -26.40 14.53 -5.73
N LEU A 252 -25.20 15.13 -5.59
CA LEU A 252 -24.40 15.71 -6.67
C LEU A 252 -25.17 16.74 -7.53
N GLN A 253 -26.15 17.41 -6.93
CA GLN A 253 -26.95 18.44 -7.59
C GLN A 253 -26.17 19.76 -7.70
N ASN A 254 -26.50 20.59 -8.69
CA ASN A 254 -25.92 21.93 -8.90
C ASN A 254 -24.41 21.96 -9.19
N ILE A 255 -23.85 20.88 -9.73
CA ILE A 255 -22.45 20.83 -10.19
C ILE A 255 -22.43 21.11 -11.70
N PRO A 256 -21.95 22.28 -12.17
CA PRO A 256 -22.06 22.69 -13.57
C PRO A 256 -21.17 21.85 -14.50
N THR A 257 -20.04 21.36 -14.00
CA THR A 257 -19.08 20.54 -14.75
C THR A 257 -19.48 19.07 -14.85
N LEU A 258 -20.53 18.65 -14.13
CA LEU A 258 -21.02 17.28 -14.11
C LEU A 258 -22.30 17.16 -14.95
N SER A 259 -22.19 16.50 -16.10
CA SER A 259 -23.33 16.16 -16.96
C SER A 259 -24.32 15.23 -16.24
N GLN A 260 -25.56 15.18 -16.71
CA GLN A 260 -26.58 14.29 -16.16
C GLN A 260 -26.17 12.81 -16.24
N GLN A 261 -25.61 12.38 -17.38
CA GLN A 261 -25.15 11.00 -17.57
C GLN A 261 -24.04 10.62 -16.57
N GLN A 262 -23.08 11.53 -16.34
CA GLN A 262 -22.04 11.33 -15.34
C GLN A 262 -22.61 11.24 -13.93
N ARG A 263 -23.55 12.14 -13.59
CA ARG A 263 -24.21 12.13 -12.28
C ARG A 263 -24.94 10.82 -12.04
N GLU A 264 -25.74 10.37 -13.00
CA GLU A 264 -26.47 9.11 -12.92
C GLU A 264 -25.51 7.92 -12.82
N PHE A 265 -24.41 7.93 -13.55
CA PHE A 265 -23.38 6.89 -13.44
C PHE A 265 -22.79 6.83 -12.02
N PHE A 266 -22.38 7.96 -11.44
CA PHE A 266 -21.83 8.00 -10.08
C PHE A 266 -22.84 7.60 -9.01
N LEU A 267 -24.14 7.86 -9.20
CA LEU A 267 -25.17 7.57 -8.20
C LEU A 267 -25.78 6.17 -8.34
N TYR A 268 -25.87 5.63 -9.55
CA TYR A 268 -26.68 4.43 -9.83
C TYR A 268 -25.90 3.26 -10.43
N TYR A 269 -24.62 3.44 -10.78
CA TYR A 269 -23.78 2.28 -11.12
C TYR A 269 -23.79 1.27 -9.96
N SER A 270 -23.92 -0.01 -10.30
CA SER A 270 -23.93 -1.11 -9.33
C SER A 270 -22.92 -2.15 -9.82
N PRO A 271 -21.91 -2.52 -9.01
CA PRO A 271 -20.98 -3.58 -9.35
C PRO A 271 -21.68 -4.89 -9.73
N PRO A 272 -21.16 -5.64 -10.73
CA PRO A 272 -21.59 -7.00 -10.97
C PRO A 272 -21.41 -7.88 -9.73
N ASN A 273 -22.30 -8.84 -9.55
CA ASN A 273 -22.30 -9.78 -8.43
C ASN A 273 -21.65 -11.13 -8.74
N GLN A 274 -21.10 -11.28 -9.95
CA GLN A 274 -20.35 -12.46 -10.40
C GLN A 274 -18.86 -12.12 -10.51
N LEU A 275 -17.99 -13.03 -10.08
CA LEU A 275 -16.55 -12.77 -10.04
C LEU A 275 -15.95 -12.53 -11.44
N GLU A 276 -16.32 -13.27 -12.49
CA GLU A 276 -15.82 -12.94 -13.84
C GLU A 276 -16.27 -11.56 -14.30
N ALA A 277 -17.57 -11.26 -14.19
CA ALA A 277 -18.13 -10.00 -14.66
C ALA A 277 -17.50 -8.79 -13.95
N LEU A 278 -17.21 -8.94 -12.65
CA LEU A 278 -16.50 -7.92 -11.89
C LEU A 278 -15.07 -7.72 -12.42
N GLN A 279 -14.36 -8.80 -12.75
CA GLN A 279 -13.02 -8.72 -13.32
C GLN A 279 -13.02 -8.11 -14.73
N GLU A 280 -14.03 -8.40 -15.55
CA GLU A 280 -14.24 -7.76 -16.84
C GLU A 280 -14.44 -6.25 -16.70
N ASP A 281 -15.34 -5.81 -15.80
CA ASP A 281 -15.56 -4.38 -15.50
C ASP A 281 -14.26 -3.68 -15.07
N ARG A 282 -13.42 -4.35 -14.27
CA ARG A 282 -12.11 -3.83 -13.84
C ARG A 282 -11.14 -3.64 -15.01
N LEU A 283 -11.07 -4.62 -15.90
CA LEU A 283 -10.21 -4.55 -17.09
C LEU A 283 -10.71 -3.50 -18.09
N LEU A 284 -12.03 -3.34 -18.22
CA LEU A 284 -12.62 -2.31 -19.06
C LEU A 284 -12.20 -0.91 -18.59
N LEU A 285 -12.35 -0.63 -17.29
CA LEU A 285 -11.94 0.63 -16.67
C LEU A 285 -10.42 0.90 -16.79
N LEU A 286 -9.60 -0.15 -16.75
CA LEU A 286 -8.15 -0.05 -16.97
C LEU A 286 -7.80 0.26 -18.43
N SER A 287 -8.45 -0.44 -19.36
CA SER A 287 -8.14 -0.35 -20.80
C SER A 287 -8.58 0.97 -21.42
N GLY A 288 -9.55 1.66 -20.82
CA GLY A 288 -10.09 2.92 -21.33
C GLY A 288 -10.66 2.81 -22.75
N LYS A 289 -10.99 1.59 -23.22
CA LYS A 289 -11.53 1.39 -24.56
C LYS A 289 -12.95 1.94 -24.64
N ASP A 290 -13.13 2.91 -25.53
CA ASP A 290 -14.40 3.52 -25.86
C ASP A 290 -15.37 2.45 -26.42
N GLY A 291 -16.55 2.28 -25.79
CA GLY A 291 -17.71 1.67 -26.43
C GLY A 291 -18.20 0.29 -25.96
N VAL A 292 -17.91 -0.20 -24.74
CA VAL A 292 -18.43 -1.49 -24.25
C VAL A 292 -19.15 -1.39 -22.88
N ARG A 293 -20.25 -2.13 -22.78
CA ARG A 293 -21.38 -2.03 -21.84
C ARG A 293 -20.98 -2.39 -20.39
N LEU A 294 -20.82 -1.40 -19.50
CA LEU A 294 -20.87 -1.63 -18.05
C LEU A 294 -22.31 -2.03 -17.71
N MET A 295 -22.51 -3.27 -17.26
CA MET A 295 -23.86 -3.83 -17.10
C MET A 295 -24.53 -3.28 -15.84
N PRO A 296 -25.64 -2.53 -15.92
CA PRO A 296 -26.52 -2.38 -14.78
C PRO A 296 -27.25 -3.72 -14.56
N THR A 297 -27.12 -4.30 -13.38
CA THR A 297 -27.94 -5.46 -12.97
C THR A 297 -29.39 -5.05 -12.79
N SER A 298 -30.28 -5.99 -13.11
CA SER A 298 -31.64 -5.78 -13.60
C SER A 298 -32.72 -5.48 -12.53
N GLU A 299 -32.43 -4.81 -11.42
CA GLU A 299 -33.37 -4.73 -10.28
C GLU A 299 -34.00 -3.37 -9.95
N LEU A 300 -33.81 -2.29 -10.73
CA LEU A 300 -34.46 -0.99 -10.47
C LEU A 300 -35.34 -0.48 -11.63
N LEU A 301 -36.16 -1.38 -12.18
CA LEU A 301 -37.06 -1.08 -13.31
C LEU A 301 -38.39 -0.34 -13.03
N PRO A 302 -38.84 0.06 -11.81
CA PRO A 302 -40.10 0.82 -11.71
C PRO A 302 -39.96 2.35 -11.81
N ILE A 303 -38.80 2.95 -11.49
CA ILE A 303 -38.72 4.42 -11.30
C ILE A 303 -38.38 5.18 -12.59
N LEU A 304 -37.76 4.53 -13.57
CA LEU A 304 -37.39 5.15 -14.85
C LEU A 304 -38.55 5.23 -15.87
N ARG A 305 -39.77 4.77 -15.53
CA ARG A 305 -40.92 4.74 -16.45
C ARG A 305 -41.73 6.05 -16.55
N SER A 306 -41.43 7.08 -15.73
CA SER A 306 -42.27 8.30 -15.66
C SER A 306 -41.77 9.49 -16.47
N LEU A 307 -40.75 9.34 -17.33
CA LEU A 307 -40.33 10.38 -18.26
C LEU A 307 -40.83 10.07 -19.67
N PRO A 308 -41.49 11.02 -20.37
CA PRO A 308 -42.04 10.77 -21.69
C PRO A 308 -40.90 10.77 -22.70
N CYS A 309 -40.53 9.60 -23.19
CA CYS A 309 -39.68 9.46 -24.37
C CYS A 309 -40.36 8.54 -25.38
N THR A 310 -40.33 9.01 -26.61
CA THR A 310 -40.89 8.43 -27.82
C THR A 310 -40.47 6.98 -28.02
N ARG A 311 -41.46 6.16 -28.41
CA ARG A 311 -41.30 4.76 -28.79
C ARG A 311 -40.34 4.63 -29.96
N GLU A 312 -39.16 4.06 -29.72
CA GLU A 312 -38.54 3.09 -30.64
C GLU A 312 -37.77 2.03 -29.83
N ASN A 313 -38.28 0.80 -29.88
CA ASN A 313 -37.58 -0.47 -29.71
C ASN A 313 -36.81 -0.73 -28.39
N GLY A 314 -37.55 -1.11 -27.35
CA GLY A 314 -37.31 -2.36 -26.59
C GLY A 314 -35.92 -2.71 -26.03
N ARG A 315 -35.02 -1.76 -25.77
CA ARG A 315 -33.71 -2.02 -25.16
C ARG A 315 -33.63 -1.45 -23.74
N THR A 316 -33.35 -2.35 -22.80
CA THR A 316 -33.00 -2.12 -21.39
C THR A 316 -31.93 -1.03 -21.29
N ALA A 317 -32.15 -0.03 -20.44
CA ALA A 317 -31.25 1.10 -20.23
C ALA A 317 -29.88 0.61 -19.73
N ALA A 318 -28.95 0.44 -20.65
CA ALA A 318 -27.54 0.22 -20.38
C ALA A 318 -26.81 1.55 -20.61
N PHE A 319 -25.82 1.86 -19.77
CA PHE A 319 -24.93 2.98 -20.04
C PHE A 319 -24.11 2.63 -21.30
N LEU A 320 -24.44 3.27 -22.42
CA LEU A 320 -23.65 3.17 -23.65
C LEU A 320 -22.30 3.87 -23.38
N SER A 321 -21.23 3.08 -23.40
CA SER A 321 -19.87 3.48 -23.01
C SER A 321 -19.20 4.51 -23.91
N THR A 322 -19.82 4.88 -25.04
CA THR A 322 -19.31 5.93 -25.93
C THR A 322 -19.18 7.30 -25.26
N ASN A 323 -19.74 7.51 -24.06
CA ASN A 323 -19.64 8.74 -23.26
C ASN A 323 -19.29 8.49 -21.78
N LEU A 324 -18.69 7.36 -21.40
CA LEU A 324 -18.32 7.10 -20.01
C LEU A 324 -17.01 7.85 -19.67
N PRO A 325 -17.04 8.98 -18.93
CA PRO A 325 -15.91 9.89 -18.81
C PRO A 325 -15.25 9.79 -17.44
N ALA A 326 -15.41 8.64 -16.78
CA ALA A 326 -14.88 8.36 -15.46
C ALA A 326 -13.73 7.37 -15.62
N PHE A 327 -12.54 7.80 -15.23
CA PHE A 327 -11.29 7.09 -15.48
C PHE A 327 -10.73 6.55 -14.19
N ILE A 328 -9.90 5.51 -14.26
CA ILE A 328 -9.10 5.06 -13.10
C ILE A 328 -7.96 6.02 -12.77
N GLN A 329 -7.69 6.97 -13.68
CA GLN A 329 -6.62 7.95 -13.56
C GLN A 329 -7.07 9.34 -14.02
N ALA A 330 -6.57 10.38 -13.38
CA ALA A 330 -6.78 11.76 -13.82
C ALA A 330 -5.53 12.63 -13.54
N PRO A 331 -5.15 13.56 -14.43
CA PRO A 331 -4.08 14.51 -14.16
C PRO A 331 -4.33 15.27 -12.86
N VAL A 332 -3.30 15.43 -12.01
CA VAL A 332 -3.41 16.17 -10.76
C VAL A 332 -3.27 17.67 -11.04
N VAL A 333 -4.31 18.42 -10.73
CA VAL A 333 -4.35 19.88 -10.82
C VAL A 333 -4.66 20.41 -9.44
N LEU A 334 -3.78 21.26 -8.89
CA LEU A 334 -3.97 21.86 -7.57
C LEU A 334 -5.26 22.66 -7.53
N ASN A 335 -5.95 22.60 -6.39
CA ASN A 335 -7.21 23.29 -6.12
C ASN A 335 -8.41 22.87 -6.98
N ASN A 336 -8.25 21.94 -7.92
CA ASN A 336 -9.39 21.29 -8.55
C ASN A 336 -9.97 20.22 -7.61
N THR A 337 -11.27 20.02 -7.72
CA THR A 337 -11.97 18.99 -6.97
C THR A 337 -12.24 17.79 -7.85
N TYR A 338 -12.00 16.60 -7.33
CA TYR A 338 -12.21 15.34 -8.00
C TYR A 338 -13.29 14.58 -7.26
N LEU A 339 -14.19 13.94 -8.01
CA LEU A 339 -15.19 13.03 -7.48
C LEU A 339 -14.74 11.61 -7.76
N LEU A 340 -14.77 10.76 -6.74
CA LEU A 340 -14.36 9.36 -6.80
C LEU A 340 -15.47 8.48 -6.25
N ARG A 341 -15.71 7.36 -6.93
CA ARG A 341 -16.46 6.23 -6.36
C ARG A 341 -15.52 5.04 -6.26
N LEU A 342 -15.42 4.46 -5.07
CA LEU A 342 -14.46 3.41 -4.74
C LEU A 342 -15.19 2.16 -4.27
N PHE A 343 -14.84 1.03 -4.87
CA PHE A 343 -15.33 -0.29 -4.52
C PHE A 343 -14.17 -1.10 -3.93
N GLN A 344 -14.39 -1.63 -2.72
CA GLN A 344 -13.40 -2.45 -2.04
C GLN A 344 -13.97 -3.79 -1.64
N TYR A 345 -13.16 -4.83 -1.78
CA TYR A 345 -13.51 -6.20 -1.47
C TYR A 345 -12.35 -6.86 -0.72
N GLN A 346 -12.69 -7.54 0.38
CA GLN A 346 -11.76 -8.40 1.09
C GLN A 346 -12.05 -9.85 0.71
N VAL A 347 -11.43 -10.28 -0.38
CA VAL A 347 -11.56 -11.66 -0.89
C VAL A 347 -10.88 -12.62 0.09
N PRO A 348 -11.52 -13.74 0.44
CA PRO A 348 -10.93 -14.77 1.31
C PRO A 348 -9.62 -15.34 0.77
N ASP A 349 -8.68 -15.60 1.66
CA ASP A 349 -7.37 -16.19 1.34
C ASP A 349 -7.48 -17.52 0.58
N VAL A 350 -8.51 -18.32 0.89
CA VAL A 350 -8.75 -19.61 0.22
C VAL A 350 -8.96 -19.47 -1.29
N ILE A 351 -9.63 -18.38 -1.71
CA ILE A 351 -9.82 -18.06 -3.13
C ILE A 351 -8.54 -17.45 -3.71
N LEU A 352 -7.89 -16.55 -2.98
CA LEU A 352 -6.68 -15.85 -3.46
C LEU A 352 -5.49 -16.79 -3.66
N LYS A 353 -5.35 -17.80 -2.81
CA LYS A 353 -4.23 -18.74 -2.80
C LYS A 353 -4.58 -20.09 -3.44
N ASN A 354 -5.83 -20.28 -3.85
CA ASN A 354 -6.37 -21.55 -4.33
C ASN A 354 -6.08 -22.69 -3.34
N GLU A 355 -6.31 -22.43 -2.04
CA GLU A 355 -6.12 -23.42 -0.98
C GLU A 355 -7.33 -24.36 -0.93
N PRO A 356 -7.12 -25.69 -0.93
CA PRO A 356 -8.22 -26.64 -0.88
C PRO A 356 -8.96 -26.58 0.46
N ILE A 357 -10.28 -26.76 0.43
CA ILE A 357 -11.11 -26.77 1.63
C ILE A 357 -11.24 -28.19 2.18
N SER A 358 -10.73 -28.39 3.40
CA SER A 358 -10.84 -29.65 4.12
C SER A 358 -12.29 -29.98 4.50
N ARG A 359 -12.60 -31.27 4.67
CA ARG A 359 -13.94 -31.74 5.07
C ARG A 359 -14.46 -31.13 6.38
N SER A 360 -13.56 -30.84 7.33
CA SER A 360 -13.92 -30.18 8.59
C SER A 360 -14.34 -28.72 8.40
N GLN A 361 -13.74 -28.02 7.45
CA GLN A 361 -14.03 -26.61 7.17
C GLN A 361 -15.35 -26.43 6.41
N ARG A 362 -15.85 -27.48 5.72
CA ARG A 362 -17.10 -27.42 4.94
C ARG A 362 -18.32 -26.94 5.72
N ARG A 363 -18.36 -27.18 7.03
CA ARG A 363 -19.49 -26.76 7.89
C ARG A 363 -19.57 -25.24 8.09
N ASN A 364 -18.46 -24.53 7.86
CA ASN A 364 -18.35 -23.08 8.03
C ASN A 364 -18.11 -22.37 6.69
N LEU A 365 -18.48 -23.00 5.56
CA LEU A 365 -18.22 -22.44 4.22
C LEU A 365 -18.78 -21.04 4.06
N ASP A 366 -20.00 -20.78 4.54
CA ASP A 366 -20.64 -19.46 4.43
C ASP A 366 -19.82 -18.36 5.12
N GLN A 367 -19.17 -18.67 6.25
CA GLN A 367 -18.27 -17.73 6.94
C GLN A 367 -16.92 -17.62 6.25
N ILE A 368 -16.39 -18.71 5.71
CA ILE A 368 -15.12 -18.72 4.97
C ILE A 368 -15.23 -17.91 3.68
N LEU A 369 -16.39 -17.95 3.03
CA LEU A 369 -16.69 -17.24 1.79
C LEU A 369 -17.23 -15.83 2.01
N GLU A 370 -17.45 -15.42 3.26
CA GLU A 370 -17.86 -14.07 3.58
C GLU A 370 -16.82 -13.08 3.03
N THR A 371 -17.29 -12.16 2.19
CA THR A 371 -16.45 -11.18 1.52
C THR A 371 -16.90 -9.79 1.93
N PRO A 372 -16.37 -9.25 3.04
CA PRO A 372 -16.60 -7.87 3.43
C PRO A 372 -16.25 -6.94 2.27
N SER A 373 -17.12 -5.97 2.01
CA SER A 373 -16.97 -5.04 0.90
C SER A 373 -17.47 -3.65 1.26
N SER A 374 -17.19 -2.66 0.41
CA SER A 374 -17.69 -1.30 0.58
C SER A 374 -17.83 -0.59 -0.75
N ASP A 375 -18.84 0.28 -0.86
CA ASP A 375 -19.03 1.20 -1.97
C ASP A 375 -19.22 2.63 -1.44
N VAL A 376 -18.22 3.49 -1.69
CA VAL A 376 -18.16 4.84 -1.14
C VAL A 376 -17.99 5.91 -2.20
N LEU A 377 -18.71 7.01 -2.02
CA LEU A 377 -18.59 8.24 -2.80
C LEU A 377 -17.81 9.28 -1.99
N VAL A 378 -16.67 9.71 -2.52
CA VAL A 378 -15.76 10.66 -1.87
C VAL A 378 -15.33 11.74 -2.85
N ALA A 379 -15.26 12.97 -2.37
CA ALA A 379 -14.65 14.07 -3.10
C ALA A 379 -13.30 14.43 -2.50
N ILE A 380 -12.33 14.78 -3.34
CA ILE A 380 -10.99 15.18 -2.92
C ILE A 380 -10.57 16.47 -3.61
N ARG A 381 -9.68 17.22 -2.97
CA ARG A 381 -9.07 18.42 -3.53
C ARG A 381 -7.59 18.48 -3.13
N PRO A 382 -6.63 18.29 -4.05
CA PRO A 382 -5.23 18.56 -3.77
C PRO A 382 -5.01 20.04 -3.46
N VAL A 383 -4.33 20.33 -2.35
CA VAL A 383 -4.09 21.69 -1.86
C VAL A 383 -2.61 22.05 -1.79
N ASN A 384 -1.73 21.05 -1.80
CA ASN A 384 -0.28 21.26 -1.80
C ASN A 384 0.43 20.10 -2.51
N ARG A 385 1.60 20.40 -3.09
CA ARG A 385 2.50 19.40 -3.69
C ARG A 385 3.81 19.38 -2.92
N GLY A 386 4.20 18.19 -2.45
CA GLY A 386 5.50 17.96 -1.84
C GLY A 386 6.64 17.88 -2.87
N ALA A 387 7.86 18.19 -2.43
CA ALA A 387 9.07 18.08 -3.27
C ALA A 387 9.37 16.62 -3.69
N ASP A 388 8.86 15.66 -2.94
CA ASP A 388 8.92 14.21 -3.19
C ASP A 388 7.88 13.72 -4.21
N GLY A 389 7.07 14.62 -4.78
CA GLY A 389 6.00 14.26 -5.72
C GLY A 389 4.70 13.78 -5.05
N SER A 390 4.64 13.77 -3.72
CA SER A 390 3.41 13.53 -2.98
C SER A 390 2.48 14.75 -3.03
N TYR A 391 1.21 14.54 -2.71
CA TYR A 391 0.22 15.62 -2.63
C TYR A 391 -0.52 15.58 -1.30
N THR A 392 -0.65 16.76 -0.67
CA THR A 392 -1.58 16.94 0.44
C THR A 392 -2.95 17.23 -0.15
N ILE A 393 -3.95 16.44 0.22
CA ILE A 393 -5.33 16.56 -0.24
C ILE A 393 -6.26 16.79 0.95
N LEU A 394 -7.31 17.57 0.70
CA LEU A 394 -8.52 17.56 1.52
C LEU A 394 -9.49 16.55 0.93
N TRP A 395 -10.27 15.88 1.76
CA TRP A 395 -11.30 14.97 1.30
C TRP A 395 -12.60 15.14 2.09
N ARG A 396 -13.72 14.79 1.46
CA ARG A 396 -15.05 14.77 2.04
C ARG A 396 -15.76 13.50 1.62
N TRP A 397 -16.20 12.70 2.58
CA TRP A 397 -17.09 11.58 2.33
C TRP A 397 -18.51 12.13 2.07
N LEU A 398 -19.03 11.85 0.87
CA LEU A 398 -20.35 12.30 0.42
C LEU A 398 -21.45 11.27 0.69
N ASN A 399 -21.23 9.99 0.36
CA ASN A 399 -22.25 8.94 0.54
C ASN A 399 -21.64 7.53 0.68
N GLN A 400 -22.38 6.62 1.29
CA GLN A 400 -22.12 5.16 1.26
C GLN A 400 -23.31 4.47 0.60
N PHE A 401 -23.03 3.60 -0.35
CA PHE A 401 -24.05 2.77 -1.00
C PHE A 401 -24.12 1.39 -0.34
N PRO A 402 -25.14 0.57 -0.64
CA PRO A 402 -25.18 -0.81 -0.17
C PRO A 402 -23.92 -1.58 -0.56
N ASP A 403 -23.36 -2.32 0.38
CA ASP A 403 -22.12 -3.07 0.18
C ASP A 403 -22.31 -4.14 -0.92
N PRO A 404 -21.48 -4.15 -1.98
CA PRO A 404 -21.64 -5.06 -3.11
C PRO A 404 -21.29 -6.50 -2.73
N LYS A 405 -22.04 -7.48 -3.23
CA LYS A 405 -21.83 -8.90 -2.90
C LYS A 405 -21.40 -9.69 -4.12
N ILE A 406 -20.49 -10.65 -3.89
CA ILE A 406 -20.11 -11.65 -4.88
C ILE A 406 -20.85 -12.94 -4.52
N GLN A 407 -21.66 -13.46 -5.44
CA GLN A 407 -22.60 -14.54 -5.17
C GLN A 407 -22.09 -15.93 -5.57
N ASP A 408 -21.04 -16.00 -6.40
CA ASP A 408 -20.60 -17.24 -7.03
C ASP A 408 -19.18 -17.68 -6.68
N LEU A 409 -18.66 -17.20 -5.54
CA LEU A 409 -17.31 -17.57 -5.06
C LEU A 409 -17.17 -19.07 -4.78
N ASP A 410 -18.26 -19.75 -4.47
CA ASP A 410 -18.32 -21.20 -4.25
C ASP A 410 -17.87 -22.02 -5.47
N LYS A 411 -18.08 -21.50 -6.69
CA LYS A 411 -17.69 -22.16 -7.95
C LYS A 411 -16.17 -22.27 -8.15
N TYR A 412 -15.39 -21.51 -7.38
CA TYR A 412 -13.93 -21.43 -7.52
C TYR A 412 -13.20 -22.14 -6.38
N LEU A 413 -13.92 -22.88 -5.55
CA LEU A 413 -13.32 -23.66 -4.49
C LEU A 413 -12.82 -25.00 -5.03
N ASP A 414 -11.61 -25.37 -4.59
CA ASP A 414 -11.14 -26.75 -4.67
C ASP A 414 -11.54 -27.49 -3.39
N LEU A 415 -12.18 -28.66 -3.53
CA LEU A 415 -12.75 -29.43 -2.43
C LEU A 415 -12.04 -30.78 -2.30
N GLU A 416 -11.46 -31.05 -1.12
CA GLU A 416 -10.70 -32.30 -0.83
C GLU A 416 -11.50 -33.62 -0.73
#